data_AF-A0A1G1F518-F1
#
_entry.id   AF-A0A1G1F518-F1
#
_cell.length_a   1.000
_cell.length_b   1.000
_cell.length_c   1.000
_cell.angle_alpha   90.00
_cell.angle_beta   90.00
_cell.angle_gamma   90.00
#
_symmetry.space_group_name_H-M   'P 1'
#
loop_
_entity.id
_entity.type
_entity.pdbx_description
1 polymer ?
#
loop_
_entity_poly.entity_id
_entity_poly.type
_entity_poly.pdbx_seq_one_letter_code
_entity_poly.pdbx_strand_id
1 'polypeptide(L)'
;MSDYKVLPGPEAYLPPSAASMGIVLPDPGEGLIEGRLVSEDEAIEAAARKLLSAKVPTIFPGPQVLWSWDELAPKLAKAIRELAVTTPARIIPMADYRPKYPKIDPAVEINPNHPNLTIWHNKIDVCLFVGVKSQALPFTQFKHDYKK
;
A
#
# COMPACT_ATOMS: atom_id res chain seq x y z
N MET A 1 22.37 -15.84 11.80
CA MET A 1 21.87 -14.45 11.91
C MET A 1 20.39 -14.56 12.22
N SER A 2 19.88 -13.79 13.16
CA SER A 2 18.44 -13.75 13.45
C SER A 2 17.70 -13.17 12.25
N ASP A 3 16.58 -13.77 11.85
CA ASP A 3 15.73 -13.22 10.79
C ASP A 3 15.25 -11.83 11.18
N TYR A 4 15.56 -10.84 10.34
CA TYR A 4 15.17 -9.46 10.59
C TYR A 4 13.65 -9.29 10.43
N LYS A 5 13.04 -8.60 11.40
CA LYS A 5 11.61 -8.32 11.40
C LYS A 5 11.36 -6.83 11.41
N VAL A 6 10.50 -6.39 10.51
CA VAL A 6 9.99 -5.02 10.50
C VAL A 6 8.88 -4.91 11.54
N LEU A 7 9.15 -4.21 12.63
CA LEU A 7 8.17 -3.97 13.69
C LEU A 7 7.40 -2.66 13.47
N PRO A 8 6.17 -2.54 14.00
CA PRO A 8 5.46 -1.27 14.04
C PRO A 8 6.22 -0.21 14.85
N GLY A 9 6.26 1.01 14.33
CA GLY A 9 6.87 2.16 14.99
C GLY A 9 8.29 2.50 14.47
N PRO A 10 8.90 3.57 14.97
CA PRO A 10 10.24 3.97 14.57
C PRO A 10 11.28 3.03 15.20
N GLU A 11 12.05 2.34 14.36
CA GLU A 11 13.16 1.49 14.82
C GLU A 11 14.39 2.32 15.21
N ALA A 12 14.69 3.37 14.45
CA ALA A 12 15.78 4.31 14.72
C ALA A 12 15.54 5.64 13.99
N TYR A 13 16.38 6.64 14.25
CA TYR A 13 16.38 7.90 13.48
C TYR A 13 16.74 7.67 12.00
N LEU A 14 17.68 6.75 11.74
CA LEU A 14 18.07 6.28 10.42
C LEU A 14 18.08 4.75 10.42
N PRO A 15 16.91 4.10 10.24
CA PRO A 15 16.84 2.65 10.24
C PRO A 15 17.54 2.08 8.98
N PRO A 16 18.12 0.87 9.08
CA PRO A 16 18.67 0.21 7.90
C PRO A 16 17.55 -0.06 6.89
N SER A 17 17.90 -0.07 5.60
CA SER A 17 16.92 -0.42 4.58
C SER A 17 16.51 -1.90 4.73
N ALA A 18 15.24 -2.23 4.46
CA ALA A 18 14.77 -3.61 4.47
C ALA A 18 15.62 -4.52 3.57
N ALA A 19 16.03 -4.01 2.41
CA ALA A 19 16.91 -4.71 1.47
C ALA A 19 18.30 -5.01 2.05
N SER A 20 18.93 -4.05 2.76
CA SER A 20 20.22 -4.29 3.42
C SER A 20 20.13 -5.31 4.57
N MET A 21 18.93 -5.54 5.09
CA MET A 21 18.66 -6.55 6.10
C MET A 21 18.26 -7.92 5.52
N GLY A 22 18.35 -8.08 4.19
CA GLY A 22 18.10 -9.34 3.50
C GLY A 22 16.64 -9.57 3.08
N ILE A 23 15.75 -8.59 3.25
CA ILE A 23 14.37 -8.70 2.75
C ILE A 23 14.37 -8.51 1.23
N VAL A 24 13.88 -9.52 0.53
CA VAL A 24 13.71 -9.51 -0.93
C VAL A 24 12.24 -9.31 -1.29
N LEU A 25 11.99 -8.90 -2.54
CA LEU A 25 10.63 -8.81 -3.07
C LEU A 25 10.03 -10.21 -3.23
N PRO A 26 8.73 -10.40 -2.97
CA PRO A 26 8.07 -11.69 -3.18
C PRO A 26 7.94 -12.01 -4.67
N ASP A 27 8.04 -13.29 -5.00
CA ASP A 27 7.67 -13.81 -6.31
C ASP A 27 6.15 -14.05 -6.42
N PRO A 28 5.59 -14.26 -7.62
CA PRO A 28 4.17 -14.57 -7.77
C PRO A 28 3.78 -15.81 -6.94
N GLY A 29 2.70 -15.71 -6.17
CA GLY A 29 2.27 -16.75 -5.20
C GLY A 29 2.85 -16.58 -3.80
N GLU A 30 3.71 -15.58 -3.58
CA GLU A 30 4.27 -15.24 -2.27
C GLU A 30 3.82 -13.85 -1.79
N GLY A 31 3.93 -13.63 -0.48
CA GLY A 31 3.71 -12.34 0.17
C GLY A 31 4.73 -12.10 1.28
N LEU A 32 4.74 -10.88 1.81
CA LEU A 32 5.59 -10.49 2.93
C LEU A 32 4.74 -10.12 4.14
N ILE A 33 5.02 -10.73 5.28
CA ILE A 33 4.52 -10.31 6.59
C ILE A 33 5.72 -9.84 7.42
N GLU A 34 5.81 -8.53 7.66
CA GLU A 34 6.83 -7.95 8.56
C GLU A 34 8.28 -8.33 8.17
N GLY A 35 8.52 -8.53 6.87
CA GLY A 35 9.82 -8.94 6.31
C GLY A 35 9.99 -10.44 6.11
N ARG A 36 9.06 -11.28 6.58
CA ARG A 36 9.05 -12.73 6.36
C ARG A 36 8.31 -13.08 5.08
N LEU A 37 8.94 -13.84 4.20
CA LEU A 37 8.27 -14.47 3.05
C LEU A 37 7.30 -15.55 3.53
N VAL A 38 6.08 -15.49 3.00
CA VAL A 38 4.98 -16.41 3.28
C VAL A 38 4.21 -16.69 1.99
N SER A 39 3.27 -17.64 2.00
CA SER A 39 2.38 -17.82 0.86
C SER A 39 1.46 -16.60 0.67
N GLU A 40 1.01 -16.38 -0.56
CA GLU A 40 0.05 -15.32 -0.89
C GLU A 40 -1.23 -15.44 -0.04
N ASP A 41 -1.76 -16.65 0.13
CA ASP A 41 -2.95 -16.90 0.96
C ASP A 41 -2.74 -16.50 2.43
N GLU A 42 -1.58 -16.84 3.02
CA GLU A 42 -1.25 -16.47 4.40
C GLU A 42 -1.15 -14.94 4.54
N ALA A 43 -0.52 -14.27 3.57
CA ALA A 43 -0.41 -12.82 3.56
C ALA A 43 -1.77 -12.13 3.40
N ILE A 44 -2.65 -12.64 2.53
CA ILE A 44 -4.01 -12.12 2.36
C ILE A 44 -4.82 -12.31 3.64
N GLU A 45 -4.77 -13.48 4.26
CA GLU A 45 -5.47 -13.75 5.52
C GLU A 45 -4.99 -12.82 6.64
N ALA A 46 -3.68 -12.65 6.79
CA ALA A 46 -3.10 -11.74 7.77
C ALA A 46 -3.53 -10.28 7.52
N ALA A 47 -3.54 -9.83 6.25
CA ALA A 47 -4.01 -8.51 5.89
C ALA A 47 -5.51 -8.31 6.22
N ALA A 48 -6.35 -9.31 5.92
CA ALA A 48 -7.77 -9.29 6.24
C ALA A 48 -8.01 -9.20 7.76
N ARG A 49 -7.28 -9.98 8.56
CA ARG A 49 -7.36 -9.92 10.04
C ARG A 49 -6.97 -8.54 10.59
N LYS A 50 -5.90 -7.92 10.05
CA LYS A 50 -5.50 -6.56 10.43
C LYS A 50 -6.56 -5.53 10.05
N LEU A 51 -7.14 -5.63 8.86
CA LEU A 51 -8.16 -4.69 8.40
C LEU A 51 -9.46 -4.80 9.21
N LEU A 52 -9.89 -6.03 9.55
CA LEU A 52 -11.11 -6.28 10.34
C LEU A 52 -10.98 -5.89 11.81
N SER A 53 -9.76 -5.92 12.37
CA SER A 53 -9.50 -5.54 13.77
C SER A 53 -9.25 -4.03 13.95
N ALA A 54 -9.17 -3.28 12.85
CA ALA A 54 -8.92 -1.84 12.87
C ALA A 54 -10.16 -1.06 13.31
N LYS A 55 -9.94 0.03 14.06
CA LYS A 55 -10.95 1.02 14.42
C LYS A 55 -11.20 2.00 13.28
N VAL A 56 -10.17 2.32 12.50
CA VAL A 56 -10.24 3.30 11.42
C VAL A 56 -9.59 2.78 10.13
N PRO A 57 -10.06 1.62 9.61
CA PRO A 57 -9.52 1.01 8.39
C PRO A 57 -9.68 1.95 7.20
N THR A 58 -8.60 2.11 6.42
CA THR A 58 -8.59 3.01 5.27
C THR A 58 -7.92 2.38 4.06
N ILE A 59 -8.60 2.39 2.91
CA ILE A 59 -8.10 1.87 1.64
C ILE A 59 -7.66 3.05 0.77
N PHE A 60 -6.46 2.93 0.21
CA PHE A 60 -5.87 3.91 -0.68
C PHE A 60 -5.73 3.31 -2.10
N PRO A 61 -6.73 3.50 -2.98
CA PRO A 61 -6.62 3.13 -4.38
C PRO A 61 -5.67 4.12 -5.08
N GLY A 62 -4.60 3.57 -5.66
CA GLY A 62 -3.59 4.29 -6.41
C GLY A 62 -3.93 4.47 -7.89
N PRO A 63 -3.01 5.07 -8.67
CA PRO A 63 -3.22 5.36 -10.09
C PRO A 63 -3.60 4.13 -10.91
N GLN A 64 -3.07 2.95 -10.56
CA GLN A 64 -3.34 1.73 -11.34
C GLN A 64 -4.78 1.24 -11.22
N VAL A 65 -5.51 1.71 -10.21
CA VAL A 65 -6.93 1.42 -10.06
C VAL A 65 -7.77 2.58 -10.61
N LEU A 66 -7.35 3.81 -10.36
CA LEU A 66 -8.16 4.99 -10.63
C LEU A 66 -8.26 5.35 -12.13
N TRP A 67 -7.20 5.11 -12.91
CA TRP A 67 -7.13 5.60 -14.29
C TRP A 67 -7.68 4.64 -15.36
N SER A 68 -8.25 3.50 -14.96
CA SER A 68 -8.91 2.52 -15.84
C SER A 68 -8.16 2.23 -17.16
N TRP A 69 -6.83 2.17 -17.11
CA TRP A 69 -5.97 2.05 -18.29
C TRP A 69 -5.88 0.62 -18.85
N ASP A 70 -6.46 -0.35 -18.14
CA ASP A 70 -6.52 -1.77 -18.49
C ASP A 70 -7.87 -2.35 -18.05
N GLU A 71 -8.17 -3.57 -18.50
CA GLU A 71 -9.41 -4.27 -18.17
C GLU A 71 -9.47 -4.76 -16.70
N LEU A 72 -8.36 -4.71 -15.98
CA LEU A 72 -8.22 -5.17 -14.62
C LEU A 72 -8.54 -4.06 -13.61
N ALA A 73 -8.31 -2.80 -13.95
CA ALA A 73 -8.59 -1.64 -13.13
C ALA A 73 -10.08 -1.53 -12.73
N PRO A 74 -11.07 -1.73 -13.63
CA PRO A 74 -12.48 -1.80 -13.22
C PRO A 74 -12.79 -2.96 -12.26
N LYS A 75 -12.11 -4.11 -12.44
CA LYS A 75 -12.28 -5.28 -11.55
C LYS A 75 -11.73 -4.99 -10.16
N LEU A 76 -10.55 -4.39 -10.08
CA LEU A 76 -9.97 -3.93 -8.81
C LEU A 76 -10.83 -2.86 -8.14
N ALA A 77 -11.33 -1.88 -8.89
CA ALA A 77 -12.20 -0.84 -8.35
C ALA A 77 -13.49 -1.42 -7.76
N LYS A 78 -14.10 -2.41 -8.43
CA LYS A 78 -15.25 -3.15 -7.92
C LYS A 78 -14.91 -3.91 -6.63
N ALA A 79 -13.81 -4.66 -6.62
CA ALA A 79 -13.36 -5.40 -5.44
C ALA A 79 -13.07 -4.47 -4.24
N ILE A 80 -12.42 -3.33 -4.46
CA ILE A 80 -12.16 -2.33 -3.42
C ILE A 80 -13.47 -1.78 -2.85
N ARG A 81 -14.45 -1.51 -3.71
CA ARG A 81 -15.76 -1.02 -3.27
C ARG A 81 -16.50 -2.06 -2.42
N GLU A 82 -16.49 -3.32 -2.84
CA GLU A 82 -17.08 -4.43 -2.07
C GLU A 82 -16.36 -4.62 -0.72
N LEU A 83 -15.03 -4.53 -0.71
CA LEU A 83 -14.22 -4.61 0.50
C LEU A 83 -14.53 -3.45 1.47
N ALA A 84 -14.63 -2.23 0.96
CA ALA A 84 -14.95 -1.06 1.77
C ALA A 84 -16.33 -1.14 2.42
N VAL A 85 -17.32 -1.69 1.72
CA VAL A 85 -18.66 -1.94 2.27
C VAL A 85 -18.62 -3.02 3.34
N THR A 86 -17.82 -4.08 3.14
CA THR A 86 -17.74 -5.22 4.07
C THR A 86 -16.96 -4.90 5.36
N THR A 87 -15.91 -4.09 5.26
CA THR A 87 -14.98 -3.77 6.37
C THR A 87 -15.19 -2.37 6.98
N PRO A 88 -16.36 -1.77 6.73
CA PRO A 88 -16.60 -0.31 6.77
C PRO A 88 -15.39 0.61 6.54
N ALA A 89 -14.47 0.24 5.64
CA ALA A 89 -13.24 0.99 5.44
C ALA A 89 -13.49 2.28 4.66
N ARG A 90 -12.80 3.36 5.07
CA ARG A 90 -12.80 4.62 4.32
C ARG A 90 -11.99 4.45 3.05
N ILE A 91 -12.38 5.14 1.98
CA ILE A 91 -11.59 5.19 0.75
C ILE A 91 -11.00 6.59 0.61
N ILE A 92 -9.68 6.68 0.55
CA ILE A 92 -8.98 7.94 0.24
C ILE A 92 -8.19 7.72 -1.05
N PRO A 93 -8.67 8.24 -2.20
CA PRO A 93 -7.99 8.02 -3.47
C PRO A 93 -6.59 8.67 -3.50
N MET A 94 -5.63 7.93 -4.00
CA MET A 94 -4.27 8.40 -4.31
C MET A 94 -4.13 8.48 -5.82
N ALA A 95 -4.64 9.55 -6.42
CA ALA A 95 -4.59 9.75 -7.88
C ALA A 95 -3.15 9.84 -8.44
N ASP A 96 -2.15 10.03 -7.56
CA ASP A 96 -0.71 10.17 -7.81
C ASP A 96 -0.36 10.48 -9.27
N TYR A 97 -0.58 11.75 -9.62
CA TYR A 97 0.22 12.41 -10.63
C TYR A 97 1.23 13.24 -9.85
N ARG A 98 2.46 12.76 -9.70
CA ARG A 98 3.56 13.73 -9.68
C ARG A 98 3.62 14.30 -11.09
N PRO A 99 3.42 15.61 -11.29
CA PRO A 99 3.84 16.23 -12.54
C PRO A 99 5.31 15.87 -12.73
N LYS A 100 5.66 15.32 -13.90
CA LYS A 100 7.08 15.10 -14.22
C LYS A 100 7.76 16.47 -14.14
N TYR A 101 8.67 16.64 -13.20
CA TYR A 101 9.52 17.84 -13.14
C TYR A 101 10.08 18.11 -14.54
N PRO A 102 10.04 19.36 -15.04
CA PRO A 102 9.79 20.62 -14.31
C PRO A 102 8.37 21.24 -14.48
N LYS A 103 7.35 20.51 -14.95
CA LYS A 103 6.08 21.10 -15.42
C LYS A 103 4.98 21.31 -14.34
N ILE A 104 5.34 21.49 -13.07
CA ILE A 104 4.37 21.64 -11.97
C ILE A 104 3.85 23.08 -11.87
N ASP A 105 2.54 23.27 -11.79
CA ASP A 105 1.91 24.53 -11.35
C ASP A 105 1.44 24.38 -9.89
N PRO A 106 2.24 24.83 -8.90
CA PRO A 106 1.94 24.63 -7.49
C PRO A 106 0.71 25.41 -7.01
N ALA A 107 0.16 26.35 -7.81
CA ALA A 107 -1.07 27.06 -7.46
C ALA A 107 -2.33 26.28 -7.83
N VAL A 108 -2.23 25.28 -8.71
CA VAL A 108 -3.37 24.53 -9.27
C VAL A 108 -3.29 23.04 -8.93
N GLU A 109 -2.09 22.49 -8.81
CA GLU A 109 -1.89 21.05 -8.68
C GLU A 109 -1.86 20.61 -7.21
N ILE A 110 -2.76 19.67 -6.86
CA ILE A 110 -2.81 19.04 -5.55
C ILE A 110 -1.58 18.13 -5.44
N ASN A 111 -0.55 18.65 -4.77
CA ASN A 111 0.62 17.89 -4.35
C ASN A 111 0.14 16.62 -3.61
N PRO A 112 0.56 15.42 -4.02
CA PRO A 112 -0.01 14.17 -3.54
C PRO A 112 -0.08 14.10 -2.02
N ASN A 113 -1.08 13.34 -1.55
CA ASN A 113 -1.32 13.05 -0.16
C ASN A 113 0.00 12.63 0.52
N HIS A 114 0.58 13.50 1.36
CA HIS A 114 1.77 13.14 2.11
C HIS A 114 1.36 12.06 3.13
N PRO A 115 1.75 10.79 2.95
CA PRO A 115 1.08 9.68 3.61
C PRO A 115 1.12 9.80 5.14
N ASN A 116 2.23 10.28 5.71
CA ASN A 116 2.32 10.51 7.15
C ASN A 116 1.31 11.55 7.66
N LEU A 117 1.12 12.68 6.95
CA LEU A 117 0.17 13.71 7.35
C LEU A 117 -1.27 13.21 7.21
N THR A 118 -1.55 12.47 6.13
CA THR A 118 -2.86 11.84 5.91
C THR A 118 -3.20 10.85 7.01
N ILE A 119 -2.27 9.95 7.33
CA ILE A 119 -2.43 8.91 8.36
C ILE A 119 -2.64 9.56 9.72
N TRP A 120 -1.81 10.53 10.10
CA TRP A 120 -1.92 11.20 11.39
C TRP A 120 -3.18 12.06 11.52
N HIS A 121 -3.51 12.87 10.51
CA HIS A 121 -4.70 13.73 10.54
C HIS A 121 -5.98 12.90 10.63
N ASN A 122 -6.07 11.82 9.84
CA ASN A 122 -7.26 10.96 9.80
C ASN A 122 -7.26 9.88 10.88
N LYS A 123 -6.24 9.85 11.76
CA LYS A 123 -6.05 8.86 12.83
C LYS A 123 -6.20 7.42 12.33
N ILE A 124 -5.60 7.13 11.18
CA ILE A 124 -5.64 5.81 10.54
C ILE A 124 -4.76 4.86 11.35
N ASP A 125 -5.30 3.73 11.76
CA ASP A 125 -4.59 2.67 12.48
C ASP A 125 -4.16 1.51 11.57
N VAL A 126 -4.96 1.20 10.54
CA VAL A 126 -4.59 0.25 9.48
C VAL A 126 -4.96 0.83 8.12
N CYS A 127 -4.04 0.70 7.16
CA CYS A 127 -4.30 1.07 5.77
C CYS A 127 -3.92 -0.03 4.78
N LEU A 128 -4.66 -0.08 3.68
CA LEU A 128 -4.41 -0.97 2.55
C LEU A 128 -4.15 -0.13 1.30
N PHE A 129 -2.98 -0.28 0.70
CA PHE A 129 -2.62 0.38 -0.55
C PHE A 129 -2.81 -0.57 -1.73
N VAL A 130 -3.52 -0.13 -2.76
CA VAL A 130 -3.80 -0.96 -3.95
C VAL A 130 -3.42 -0.19 -5.20
N GLY A 131 -2.55 -0.74 -6.05
CA GLY A 131 -2.17 -0.08 -7.30
C GLY A 131 -1.34 1.20 -7.09
N VAL A 132 -0.45 1.20 -6.10
CA VAL A 132 0.51 2.29 -5.84
C VAL A 132 1.93 1.79 -6.18
N LYS A 133 2.75 2.61 -6.86
CA LYS A 133 4.17 2.30 -7.06
C LYS A 133 4.99 2.83 -5.87
N SER A 134 5.83 1.99 -5.30
CA SER A 134 6.44 2.13 -3.97
C SER A 134 7.58 3.15 -3.83
N GLN A 135 7.59 4.25 -4.57
CA GLN A 135 8.55 5.33 -4.27
C GLN A 135 8.17 6.18 -3.05
N ALA A 136 7.02 5.92 -2.42
CA ALA A 136 6.49 6.79 -1.36
C ALA A 136 6.01 6.06 -0.09
N LEU A 137 6.06 4.73 -0.02
CA LEU A 137 5.47 3.98 1.10
C LEU A 137 6.32 2.77 1.48
N PRO A 138 6.75 2.67 2.75
CA PRO A 138 7.31 1.44 3.29
C PRO A 138 6.15 0.50 3.67
N PHE A 139 6.23 -0.73 3.18
CA PHE A 139 5.53 -1.95 3.64
C PHE A 139 4.33 -2.48 2.84
N THR A 140 4.39 -3.82 2.69
CA THR A 140 3.52 -4.77 1.98
C THR A 140 3.34 -4.52 0.49
N GLN A 141 4.15 -5.23 -0.31
CA GLN A 141 3.98 -5.33 -1.76
C GLN A 141 3.54 -6.74 -2.11
N PHE A 142 2.47 -6.85 -2.90
CA PHE A 142 2.12 -8.05 -3.64
C PHE A 142 2.53 -7.83 -5.09
N LYS A 143 3.27 -8.78 -5.68
CA LYS A 143 3.65 -8.73 -7.09
C LYS A 143 2.84 -9.78 -7.83
N HIS A 144 1.79 -9.35 -8.51
CA HIS A 144 1.06 -10.21 -9.43
C HIS A 144 1.70 -10.11 -10.83
N ASP A 145 1.89 -11.25 -11.50
CA ASP A 145 2.59 -11.36 -12.78
C ASP A 145 1.68 -10.83 -13.91
N TYR A 146 1.86 -9.58 -14.32
CA TYR A 146 1.23 -9.04 -15.54
C TYR A 146 2.05 -9.46 -16.76
N LYS A 147 1.99 -10.75 -17.11
CA LYS A 147 2.46 -11.18 -18.44
C LYS A 147 1.44 -10.73 -19.48
N LYS A 148 1.94 -9.90 -20.41
CA LYS A 148 1.30 -9.57 -21.69
C LYS A 148 1.19 -10.80 -22.57
#